data_AF-A0A383DDB0-F1
#
_entry.id   AF-A0A383DDB0-F1
#
_cell.length_a   1.000
_cell.length_b   1.000
_cell.length_c   1.000
_cell.angle_alpha   90.00
_cell.angle_beta   90.00
_cell.angle_gamma   90.00
#
_symmetry.space_group_name_H-M   'P 1'
#
loop_
_entity.id
_entity.type
_entity.pdbx_description
1 polymer ?
#
loop_
_entity_poly.entity_id
_entity_poly.type
_entity_poly.pdbx_seq_one_letter_code
_entity_poly.pdbx_strand_id
1 'polypeptide(L)' 'MTSIVSKPWGSYQVIEEGEKYRIKRIIVNPGGKLSLQSHQHRSEHWVVVKGEAEVTIED' A
#
# COMPACT_ATOMS: atom_id res chain seq x y z
N MET A 1 1.99 1.82 -19.71
CA MET A 1 0.66 1.56 -19.14
C MET A 1 0.84 1.03 -17.74
N THR A 2 0.41 1.76 -16.71
CA THR A 2 0.51 1.31 -15.32
C THR A 2 -0.66 0.38 -15.01
N SER A 3 -0.43 -0.93 -15.15
CA SER A 3 -1.45 -1.96 -14.93
C SER A 3 -1.86 -2.02 -13.46
N ILE A 4 -3.18 -2.09 -13.22
CA ILE A 4 -3.76 -2.34 -11.91
C ILE A 4 -3.65 -3.83 -11.61
N VAL A 5 -3.17 -4.18 -10.41
CA VAL A 5 -3.07 -5.56 -9.92
C VAL A 5 -4.19 -5.82 -8.93
N SER A 6 -5.05 -6.80 -9.24
CA SER A 6 -6.13 -7.24 -8.36
C SER A 6 -5.63 -8.23 -7.29
N LYS A 7 -6.15 -8.12 -6.08
CA LYS A 7 -5.84 -8.95 -4.91
C LYS A 7 -7.12 -9.26 -4.11
N PRO A 8 -7.14 -10.33 -3.30
CA PRO A 8 -8.32 -10.66 -2.49
C PRO A 8 -8.77 -9.54 -1.53
N TRP A 9 -7.83 -8.72 -1.04
CA TRP A 9 -8.12 -7.57 -0.18
C TRP A 9 -8.46 -6.29 -0.95
N GLY A 10 -8.37 -6.27 -2.29
CA GLY A 10 -8.60 -5.07 -3.11
C GLY A 10 -7.66 -4.98 -4.31
N SER A 11 -6.94 -3.88 -4.47
CA SER A 11 -6.02 -3.71 -5.61
C SER A 11 -4.88 -2.74 -5.32
N TYR A 12 -3.83 -2.78 -6.13
CA TYR A 12 -2.85 -1.71 -6.15
C TYR A 12 -2.40 -1.38 -7.56
N GLN A 13 -1.88 -0.17 -7.71
CA GLN A 13 -1.24 0.33 -8.92
C GLN A 13 0.07 0.98 -8.53
N VAL A 14 1.15 0.67 -9.25
CA VAL A 14 2.38 1.48 -9.18
C VAL A 14 2.13 2.74 -10.01
N ILE A 15 2.14 3.90 -9.36
CA ILE A 15 1.91 5.19 -10.01
C ILE A 15 3.22 5.70 -10.60
N GLU A 16 4.30 5.55 -9.83
CA GLU A 16 5.63 6.02 -10.17
C GLU A 16 6.68 5.17 -9.46
N GLU A 17 7.84 5.04 -10.09
CA GLU A 17 9.00 4.34 -9.53
C GLU A 17 10.26 5.04 -10.01
N GLY A 18 11.17 5.28 -9.07
CA GLY A 18 12.51 5.78 -9.33
C GLY A 18 13.56 4.90 -8.66
N GLU A 19 14.82 5.31 -8.74
CA GLU A 19 15.96 4.49 -8.28
C GLU A 19 15.85 4.06 -6.80
N LYS A 20 15.29 4.91 -5.93
CA LYS A 20 15.23 4.67 -4.47
C LYS A 20 13.83 4.75 -3.88
N TYR A 21 12.78 4.81 -4.72
CA TYR A 21 11.41 4.94 -4.23
C TYR A 21 10.42 4.28 -5.17
N ARG A 22 9.26 3.91 -4.61
CA ARG A 22 8.11 3.43 -5.36
C ARG A 22 6.84 3.99 -4.74
N ILE A 23 5.99 4.59 -5.57
CA ILE A 23 4.70 5.15 -5.16
C ILE A 23 3.61 4.20 -5.62
N LYS A 24 2.75 3.77 -4.69
CA LYS A 24 1.60 2.93 -4.98
C LYS A 24 0.30 3.63 -4.59
N ARG A 25 -0.71 3.51 -5.45
CA ARG A 25 -2.11 3.69 -5.05
C ARG A 25 -2.63 2.33 -4.64
N ILE A 26 -3.15 2.22 -3.41
CA ILE A 26 -3.67 0.97 -2.87
C ILE A 26 -5.13 1.18 -2.49
N ILE A 27 -5.99 0.26 -2.92
CA ILE A 27 -7.39 0.19 -2.52
C ILE A 27 -7.53 -1.05 -1.66
N VAL A 28 -7.89 -0.87 -0.39
CA VAL A 28 -8.26 -1.94 0.52
C VAL A 28 -9.79 -1.92 0.64
N ASN A 29 -10.44 -3.01 0.25
CA ASN A 29 -11.89 -3.15 0.38
C ASN A 29 -12.28 -3.34 1.85
N PRO A 30 -13.53 -3.03 2.25
CA PRO A 30 -14.01 -3.30 3.61
C PRO A 30 -13.76 -4.76 4.03
N GLY A 31 -13.17 -4.95 5.22
CA GLY A 31 -12.75 -6.27 5.74
C GLY A 31 -11.46 -6.83 5.12
N GLY A 32 -10.91 -6.18 4.09
CA GLY A 32 -9.60 -6.49 3.53
C GLY A 32 -8.48 -6.04 4.46
N LYS A 33 -7.37 -6.79 4.45
CA LYS A 33 -6.18 -6.48 5.24
C LYS A 33 -4.92 -6.73 4.42
N LEU A 34 -3.95 -5.84 4.57
CA LEU A 34 -2.58 -6.06 4.09
C LEU A 34 -1.81 -6.89 5.13
N SER A 35 -0.94 -7.78 4.67
CA SER A 35 -0.01 -8.49 5.56
C SER A 35 0.92 -7.49 6.24
N LEU A 36 1.28 -7.73 7.51
CA LEU A 36 2.31 -6.95 8.21
C LEU A 36 3.60 -6.92 7.38
N GLN A 37 4.24 -5.77 7.33
CA GLN A 37 5.48 -5.54 6.59
C GLN A 37 6.59 -5.15 7.57
N SER A 38 7.81 -5.63 7.34
CA SER A 38 9.01 -5.25 8.08
C SER A 38 10.16 -4.99 7.12
N HIS A 39 10.93 -3.93 7.36
CA HIS A 39 11.99 -3.47 6.47
C HIS A 39 13.19 -2.88 7.24
N GLN A 40 14.42 -3.21 6.83
CA GLN A 40 15.65 -2.63 7.40
C GLN A 40 16.12 -1.34 6.70
N HIS A 41 15.78 -1.17 5.42
CA HIS A 41 16.30 -0.08 4.57
C HIS A 41 15.19 0.68 3.83
N ARG A 42 13.96 0.63 4.35
CA ARG A 42 12.81 1.31 3.78
C ARG A 42 11.96 1.90 4.88
N SER A 43 11.59 3.16 4.70
CA SER A 43 10.48 3.78 5.40
C SER A 43 9.26 3.79 4.47
N GLU A 44 8.08 3.53 5.03
CA GLU A 44 6.83 3.70 4.30
C GLU A 44 6.10 4.94 4.83
N HIS A 45 5.56 5.73 3.91
CA HIS A 45 4.72 6.88 4.26
C HIS A 45 3.33 6.64 3.69
N TRP A 46 2.33 6.65 4.57
CA TRP A 46 0.95 6.29 4.24
C TRP A 46 0.04 7.50 4.37
N VAL A 47 -0.81 7.72 3.37
CA VAL A 47 -1.85 8.75 3.39
C VAL A 47 -3.18 8.11 3.00
N VAL A 48 -4.17 8.22 3.88
CA VAL A 48 -5.53 7.80 3.57
C VAL A 48 -6.20 8.87 2.72
N VAL A 49 -6.33 8.60 1.41
CA VAL A 49 -6.90 9.56 0.45
C VAL A 49 -8.44 9.60 0.52
N LYS A 50 -9.08 8.49 0.89
CA LYS A 50 -10.54 8.38 1.04
C LYS A 50 -10.89 7.22 1.97
N GLY A 51 -11.90 7.43 2.82
CA GLY A 51 -12.39 6.43 3.77
C GLY A 51 -11.63 6.46 5.09
N GLU A 52 -11.68 5.35 5.81
CA GLU A 52 -11.04 5.17 7.11
C GLU A 52 -10.23 3.86 7.09
N ALA A 53 -9.11 3.84 7.81
CA ALA A 53 -8.24 2.68 7.89
C ALA A 53 -7.78 2.47 9.34
N GLU A 54 -7.77 1.22 9.78
CA GLU A 54 -7.11 0.81 11.03
C GLU A 54 -5.65 0.46 10.72
N VAL A 55 -4.72 0.98 11.53
CA VAL A 55 -3.28 0.79 11.34
C VAL A 55 -2.68 0.11 12.56
N THR A 56 -1.91 -0.94 12.32
CA THR A 56 -1.10 -1.63 13.33
C THR A 56 0.36 -1.33 13.08
N ILE A 57 1.07 -0.84 14.10
CA ILE A 57 2.52 -0.62 14.10
C ILE A 57 3.10 -1.46 15.23
N GLU A 58 4.07 -2.31 14.92
CA GLU A 58 4.80 -3.15 15.87
C GLU A 58 6.28 -2.70 15.88
N ASP A 59 6.95 -2.86 17.03
CA ASP A 59 8.37 -2.52 17.25
C ASP A 59 9.33 -3.60 16.71
#